data_AF-A0A1G2B6U3-F1
#
_entry.id   AF-A0A1G2B6U3-F1
#
_cell.length_a   1.000
_cell.length_b   1.000
_cell.length_c   1.000
_cell.angle_alpha   90.00
_cell.angle_beta   90.00
_cell.angle_gamma   90.00
#
_symmetry.space_group_name_H-M   'P 1'
#
loop_
_entity.id
_entity.type
_entity.pdbx_description
1 polymer ?
#
loop_
_entity_poly.entity_id
_entity_poly.type
_entity_poly.pdbx_seq_one_letter_code
_entity_poly.pdbx_strand_id
1 'polypeptide(L)'
;MKFRPEREVPQHTDEPLSRDRILNLSPQETVNYLGSLEETGDLESFLEDAAEDEALKAHLSYWEKWLEKDQQALLEKIIDRKKEIYPLKSESLPLELEKKFTEKQLEMIFSNVKAIQLTFGCSKGCAFCGFDAIKGVREHIPYSQLANMFQRYGKELSKGEPFLYWASEPSDYASKEGLEDRTYEDVHELAVQYAGYDPGVTSFNLTDKKWIDFMARKTSAYRTGRRLSVFGMKEEKLQALQHRVRESEEEIKFSGKKAQRVSLFGKEYKHVKGMGKTFEEEEDVEDVPKAGIACVDGVLLTPRGLFNLFVIPISREYPQGVIITPLEKISDDPVKSGDELREVMRRSVVEGEYSHAGAISKGEEFQRYFGRFPKKAKVSTAQQRYSVSVDKYGYVLECKLIESDGENLTTVEK
;
A
#
# COMPACT_ATOMS: atom_id res chain seq x y z
N MET A 1 5.75 -34.83 -2.59
CA MET A 1 6.33 -33.82 -3.50
C MET A 1 5.73 -34.03 -4.87
N LYS A 2 4.78 -33.19 -5.30
CA LYS A 2 4.37 -33.14 -6.70
C LYS A 2 5.28 -32.11 -7.37
N PHE A 3 6.04 -32.54 -8.39
CA PHE A 3 6.85 -31.66 -9.23
C PHE A 3 5.94 -30.59 -9.84
N ARG A 4 6.35 -29.32 -9.71
CA ARG A 4 5.76 -28.20 -10.46
C ARG A 4 6.05 -28.43 -11.94
N PRO A 5 5.11 -28.19 -12.86
CA PRO A 5 5.48 -27.85 -14.23
C PRO A 5 6.23 -26.51 -14.17
N GLU A 6 7.38 -26.43 -14.83
CA GLU A 6 8.01 -25.14 -15.11
C GLU A 6 6.98 -24.29 -15.86
N ARG A 7 6.64 -23.09 -15.34
CA ARG A 7 5.90 -22.10 -16.13
C ARG A 7 6.86 -21.71 -17.26
N GLU A 8 6.54 -22.13 -18.48
CA GLU A 8 7.30 -21.73 -19.67
C GLU A 8 7.37 -20.20 -19.72
N VAL A 9 8.60 -19.69 -19.85
CA VAL A 9 8.82 -18.28 -20.23
C VAL A 9 8.08 -18.06 -21.54
N PRO A 10 7.25 -17.00 -21.68
CA PRO A 10 6.45 -16.81 -22.89
C PRO A 10 7.35 -16.87 -24.12
N GLN A 11 7.12 -17.86 -24.98
CA GLN A 11 7.61 -17.81 -26.35
C GLN A 11 6.91 -16.64 -27.03
N HIS A 12 7.63 -15.84 -27.83
CA HIS A 12 7.05 -14.78 -28.65
C HIS A 12 5.85 -15.31 -29.42
N THR A 13 4.65 -14.93 -29.01
CA THR A 13 3.44 -15.09 -29.81
C THR A 13 3.11 -13.74 -30.42
N ASP A 14 2.82 -13.71 -31.72
CA ASP A 14 2.46 -12.48 -32.46
C ASP A 14 1.15 -11.83 -31.95
N GLU A 15 0.42 -12.48 -31.03
CA GLU A 15 -0.81 -11.97 -30.45
C GLU A 15 -0.59 -11.33 -29.06
N PRO A 16 -1.15 -10.14 -28.79
CA PRO A 16 -1.13 -9.52 -27.47
C PRO A 16 -1.70 -10.45 -26.39
N LEU A 17 -1.10 -10.41 -25.19
CA LEU A 17 -1.60 -11.19 -24.07
C LEU A 17 -3.03 -10.76 -23.71
N SER A 18 -3.85 -11.73 -23.34
CA SER A 18 -5.19 -11.42 -22.83
C SER A 18 -5.11 -10.60 -21.55
N ARG A 19 -6.13 -9.78 -21.32
CA ARG A 19 -6.30 -8.98 -20.10
C ARG A 19 -6.06 -9.77 -18.82
N ASP A 20 -6.68 -10.95 -18.70
CA ASP A 20 -6.55 -11.80 -17.52
C ASP A 20 -5.14 -12.37 -17.36
N ARG A 21 -4.43 -12.64 -18.46
CA ARG A 21 -3.02 -13.00 -18.37
C ARG A 21 -2.23 -11.81 -17.83
N ILE A 22 -2.41 -10.61 -18.38
CA ILE A 22 -1.64 -9.42 -17.99
C ILE A 22 -1.76 -9.15 -16.49
N LEU A 23 -2.97 -9.24 -15.93
CA LEU A 23 -3.21 -9.03 -14.50
C LEU A 23 -2.54 -10.07 -13.59
N ASN A 24 -2.13 -11.22 -14.15
CA ASN A 24 -1.40 -12.29 -13.46
C ASN A 24 0.11 -12.28 -13.71
N LEU A 25 0.64 -11.34 -14.49
CA LEU A 25 2.08 -11.18 -14.64
C LEU A 25 2.71 -10.83 -13.28
N SER A 26 3.85 -11.43 -12.99
CA SER A 26 4.78 -10.92 -11.98
C SER A 26 5.42 -9.61 -12.47
N PRO A 27 6.06 -8.82 -11.59
CA PRO A 27 6.63 -7.54 -11.97
C PRO A 27 7.61 -7.65 -13.15
N GLN A 28 8.49 -8.65 -13.13
CA GLN A 28 9.45 -8.87 -14.21
C GLN A 28 8.76 -9.33 -15.52
N GLU A 29 7.73 -10.16 -15.44
CA GLU A 29 7.00 -10.57 -16.63
C GLU A 29 6.23 -9.39 -17.24
N THR A 30 5.73 -8.45 -16.43
CA THR A 30 5.11 -7.20 -16.91
C THR A 30 6.13 -6.35 -17.66
N VAL A 31 7.32 -6.15 -17.10
CA VAL A 31 8.42 -5.40 -17.76
C VAL A 31 8.78 -6.05 -19.10
N ASN A 32 9.00 -7.37 -19.11
CA ASN A 32 9.36 -8.09 -20.32
C ASN A 32 8.26 -8.00 -21.39
N TYR A 33 7.00 -8.10 -21.00
CA TYR A 33 5.87 -7.97 -21.93
C TYR A 33 5.81 -6.58 -22.55
N LEU A 34 5.92 -5.51 -21.75
CA LEU A 34 5.93 -4.15 -22.28
C LEU A 34 7.16 -3.88 -23.17
N GLY A 35 8.32 -4.45 -22.83
CA GLY A 35 9.51 -4.41 -23.69
C GLY A 35 9.28 -5.06 -25.04
N SER A 36 8.60 -6.22 -25.08
CA SER A 36 8.26 -6.88 -26.35
C SER A 36 7.32 -6.04 -27.21
N LEU A 37 6.34 -5.34 -26.61
CA LEU A 37 5.45 -4.43 -27.34
C LEU A 37 6.17 -3.17 -27.83
N GLU A 38 7.21 -2.73 -27.12
CA GLU A 38 8.06 -1.61 -27.56
C GLU A 38 8.86 -1.99 -28.80
N GLU A 39 9.41 -3.20 -28.84
CA GLU A 39 10.15 -3.73 -29.99
C GLU A 39 9.27 -3.91 -31.25
N THR A 40 7.99 -4.26 -31.08
CA THR A 40 7.03 -4.36 -32.19
C THR A 40 6.40 -3.02 -32.57
N GLY A 41 6.55 -1.98 -31.76
CA GLY A 41 5.95 -0.66 -31.97
C GLY A 41 4.50 -0.53 -31.51
N ASP A 42 3.98 -1.51 -30.78
CA ASP A 42 2.59 -1.57 -30.32
C ASP A 42 2.37 -1.00 -28.91
N LEU A 43 3.45 -0.67 -28.18
CA LEU A 43 3.40 -0.25 -26.78
C LEU A 43 2.46 0.93 -26.52
N GLU A 44 2.55 2.03 -27.30
CA GLU A 44 1.71 3.21 -27.06
C GLU A 44 0.22 2.88 -27.26
N SER A 45 -0.14 2.14 -28.32
CA SER A 45 -1.53 1.73 -28.55
C SER A 45 -2.04 0.83 -27.43
N PHE A 46 -1.24 -0.14 -27.00
CA PHE A 46 -1.60 -1.01 -25.88
C PHE A 46 -1.82 -0.22 -24.59
N LEU A 47 -0.91 0.71 -24.25
CA LEU A 47 -1.03 1.50 -23.02
C LEU A 47 -2.22 2.47 -23.06
N GLU A 48 -2.55 3.01 -24.24
CA GLU A 48 -3.77 3.80 -24.44
C GLU A 48 -5.01 2.96 -24.10
N ASP A 49 -5.13 1.75 -24.66
CA ASP A 49 -6.26 0.86 -24.39
C ASP A 49 -6.28 0.39 -22.93
N ALA A 50 -5.13 0.02 -22.38
CA ALA A 50 -4.99 -0.45 -21.00
C ALA A 50 -5.34 0.63 -19.96
N ALA A 51 -5.16 1.92 -20.30
CA ALA A 51 -5.53 3.03 -19.42
C ALA A 51 -7.04 3.24 -19.28
N GLU A 52 -7.85 2.74 -20.23
CA GLU A 52 -9.32 2.74 -20.16
C GLU A 52 -9.85 1.63 -19.24
N ASP A 53 -9.10 0.54 -19.07
CA ASP A 53 -9.43 -0.52 -18.12
C ASP A 53 -8.88 -0.18 -16.73
N GLU A 54 -9.77 0.05 -15.76
CA GLU A 54 -9.38 0.43 -14.40
C GLU A 54 -8.42 -0.56 -13.74
N ALA A 55 -8.56 -1.86 -14.00
CA ALA A 55 -7.75 -2.89 -13.37
C ALA A 55 -6.36 -2.95 -14.00
N LEU A 56 -6.29 -2.88 -15.34
CA LEU A 56 -5.00 -2.81 -16.05
C LEU A 56 -4.27 -1.51 -15.69
N LYS A 57 -4.96 -0.36 -15.70
CA LYS A 57 -4.41 0.92 -15.25
C LYS A 57 -3.85 0.82 -13.84
N ALA A 58 -4.60 0.25 -12.90
CA ALA A 58 -4.17 0.07 -11.52
C ALA A 58 -2.95 -0.86 -11.41
N HIS A 59 -2.97 -2.01 -12.11
CA HIS A 59 -1.88 -2.98 -12.12
C HIS A 59 -0.59 -2.38 -12.70
N LEU A 60 -0.68 -1.77 -13.89
CA LEU A 60 0.45 -1.13 -14.57
C LEU A 60 0.98 0.04 -13.75
N SER A 61 0.11 0.86 -13.17
CA SER A 61 0.53 1.96 -12.28
C SER A 61 1.29 1.44 -11.07
N TYR A 62 0.82 0.38 -10.42
CA TYR A 62 1.52 -0.13 -9.25
C TYR A 62 2.91 -0.69 -9.58
N TRP A 63 3.07 -1.33 -10.74
CA TRP A 63 4.34 -1.90 -11.20
C TRP A 63 5.18 -0.92 -12.03
N GLU A 64 4.69 0.29 -12.30
CA GLU A 64 5.38 1.35 -13.04
C GLU A 64 6.79 1.63 -12.49
N LYS A 65 6.94 1.49 -11.17
CA LYS A 65 8.20 1.55 -10.47
C LYS A 65 9.28 0.67 -11.08
N TRP A 66 8.96 -0.46 -11.69
CA TRP A 66 9.91 -1.44 -12.22
C TRP A 66 10.12 -1.33 -13.73
N LEU A 67 9.38 -0.46 -14.41
CA LEU A 67 9.51 -0.24 -15.84
C LEU A 67 10.81 0.51 -16.17
N GLU A 68 11.25 0.35 -17.41
CA GLU A 68 12.30 1.18 -17.98
C GLU A 68 11.84 2.65 -18.04
N LYS A 69 12.81 3.58 -18.04
CA LYS A 69 12.48 5.03 -17.93
C LYS A 69 11.57 5.53 -19.05
N ASP A 70 11.76 5.04 -20.26
CA ASP A 70 10.99 5.48 -21.43
C ASP A 70 9.56 4.91 -21.39
N GLN A 71 9.41 3.64 -20.98
CA GLN A 71 8.11 3.00 -20.71
C GLN A 71 7.36 3.73 -19.59
N GLN A 72 8.07 4.06 -18.51
CA GLN A 72 7.52 4.83 -17.40
C GLN A 72 7.03 6.21 -17.85
N ALA A 73 7.85 6.94 -18.62
CA ALA A 73 7.49 8.27 -19.11
C ALA A 73 6.28 8.22 -20.07
N LEU A 74 6.19 7.18 -20.91
CA LEU A 74 5.06 6.97 -21.80
C LEU A 74 3.77 6.68 -21.03
N LEU A 75 3.82 5.76 -20.06
CA LEU A 75 2.67 5.45 -19.19
C LEU A 75 2.20 6.69 -18.42
N GLU A 76 3.12 7.46 -17.83
CA GLU A 76 2.80 8.70 -17.13
C GLU A 76 2.12 9.73 -18.05
N LYS A 77 2.66 9.93 -19.26
CA LYS A 77 2.06 10.81 -20.27
C LYS A 77 0.64 10.39 -20.64
N ILE A 78 0.39 9.09 -20.85
CA ILE A 78 -0.94 8.57 -21.18
C ILE A 78 -1.91 8.79 -20.01
N ILE A 79 -1.49 8.45 -18.79
CA ILE A 79 -2.31 8.65 -17.60
C ILE A 79 -2.64 10.14 -17.42
N ASP A 80 -1.66 11.04 -17.54
CA ASP A 80 -1.88 12.48 -17.40
C ASP A 80 -2.78 13.06 -18.49
N ARG A 81 -2.67 12.59 -19.74
CA ARG A 81 -3.60 12.96 -20.83
C ARG A 81 -5.04 12.58 -20.50
N LYS A 82 -5.23 11.39 -19.91
CA LYS A 82 -6.55 10.87 -19.56
C LYS A 82 -7.07 11.35 -18.22
N LYS A 83 -6.25 12.06 -17.44
CA LYS A 83 -6.51 12.53 -16.07
C LYS A 83 -7.58 13.62 -15.96
N GLU A 84 -8.52 13.73 -16.90
CA GLU A 84 -9.74 14.54 -16.74
C GLU A 84 -10.65 14.07 -15.56
N ILE A 85 -10.17 13.21 -14.65
CA ILE A 85 -10.96 12.24 -13.87
C ILE A 85 -11.31 12.69 -12.44
N TYR A 86 -10.74 13.78 -11.92
CA TYR A 86 -11.15 14.27 -10.59
C TYR A 86 -11.80 15.65 -10.69
N PRO A 87 -13.14 15.74 -10.58
CA PRO A 87 -13.77 17.02 -10.35
C PRO A 87 -13.16 17.62 -9.08
N LEU A 88 -12.53 18.79 -9.19
CA LEU A 88 -11.85 19.49 -8.08
C LEU A 88 -12.75 19.71 -6.85
N LYS A 89 -14.07 19.62 -7.03
CA LYS A 89 -15.08 19.53 -5.98
C LYS A 89 -16.04 18.42 -6.36
N SER A 90 -15.87 17.25 -5.75
CA SER A 90 -16.78 16.13 -5.96
C SER A 90 -17.36 15.68 -4.64
N GLU A 91 -18.65 15.37 -4.63
CA GLU A 91 -19.30 14.61 -3.55
C GLU A 91 -19.02 13.09 -3.67
N SER A 92 -18.28 12.69 -4.71
CA SER A 92 -17.88 11.29 -4.92
C SER A 92 -16.86 10.80 -3.90
N LEU A 93 -16.75 9.48 -3.78
CA LEU A 93 -15.65 8.82 -3.09
C LEU A 93 -14.40 8.83 -3.98
N PRO A 94 -13.21 8.57 -3.42
CA PRO A 94 -12.00 8.34 -4.20
C PRO A 94 -12.27 7.29 -5.30
N LEU A 95 -11.75 7.51 -6.51
CA LEU A 95 -11.97 6.65 -7.68
C LEU A 95 -13.45 6.43 -8.05
N GLU A 96 -14.37 7.28 -7.58
CA GLU A 96 -15.82 7.14 -7.78
C GLU A 96 -16.35 5.75 -7.38
N LEU A 97 -15.78 5.18 -6.30
CA LEU A 97 -16.07 3.80 -5.86
C LEU A 97 -17.57 3.52 -5.69
N GLU A 98 -18.38 4.52 -5.38
CA GLU A 98 -19.83 4.41 -5.26
C GLU A 98 -20.55 4.07 -6.57
N LYS A 99 -19.92 4.30 -7.72
CA LYS A 99 -20.45 3.88 -9.03
C LYS A 99 -20.18 2.40 -9.32
N LYS A 100 -19.18 1.82 -8.65
CA LYS A 100 -18.68 0.46 -8.92
C LYS A 100 -19.14 -0.57 -7.89
N PHE A 101 -19.30 -0.14 -6.63
CA PHE A 101 -19.63 -1.01 -5.52
C PHE A 101 -20.92 -0.57 -4.85
N THR A 102 -21.71 -1.54 -4.41
CA THR A 102 -22.90 -1.30 -3.58
C THR A 102 -22.51 -0.80 -2.20
N GLU A 103 -23.44 -0.17 -1.48
CA GLU A 103 -23.19 0.34 -0.11
C GLU A 103 -22.60 -0.73 0.82
N LYS A 104 -23.18 -1.95 0.83
CA LYS A 104 -22.68 -3.07 1.63
C LYS A 104 -21.25 -3.50 1.24
N GLN A 105 -20.93 -3.43 -0.06
CA GLN A 105 -19.58 -3.72 -0.55
C GLN A 105 -18.60 -2.62 -0.15
N LEU A 106 -19.01 -1.35 -0.19
CA LEU A 106 -18.19 -0.22 0.29
C LEU A 106 -17.93 -0.35 1.80
N GLU A 107 -18.94 -0.68 2.60
CA GLU A 107 -18.76 -0.93 4.02
C GLU A 107 -17.75 -2.07 4.28
N MET A 108 -17.82 -3.14 3.50
CA MET A 108 -16.87 -4.26 3.55
C MET A 108 -15.46 -3.82 3.15
N ILE A 109 -15.32 -3.06 2.07
CA ILE A 109 -14.03 -2.54 1.61
C ILE A 109 -13.42 -1.65 2.69
N PHE A 110 -14.13 -0.60 3.13
CA PHE A 110 -13.62 0.37 4.09
C PHE A 110 -13.37 -0.21 5.48
N SER A 111 -14.10 -1.26 5.87
CA SER A 111 -13.82 -2.03 7.09
C SER A 111 -12.47 -2.76 7.05
N ASN A 112 -11.92 -2.98 5.85
CA ASN A 112 -10.70 -3.74 5.62
C ASN A 112 -9.57 -2.90 5.01
N VAL A 113 -9.75 -1.59 4.83
CA VAL A 113 -8.67 -0.70 4.40
C VAL A 113 -7.61 -0.61 5.49
N LYS A 114 -6.37 -0.97 5.16
CA LYS A 114 -5.19 -0.90 6.05
C LYS A 114 -4.17 0.14 5.64
N ALA A 115 -4.24 0.63 4.41
CA ALA A 115 -3.43 1.75 3.96
C ALA A 115 -4.18 2.59 2.93
N ILE A 116 -3.97 3.90 3.02
CA ILE A 116 -4.43 4.89 2.04
C ILE A 116 -3.20 5.64 1.55
N GLN A 117 -2.80 5.37 0.31
CA GLN A 117 -1.77 6.13 -0.38
C GLN A 117 -2.35 7.47 -0.82
N LEU A 118 -2.14 8.51 -0.01
CA LEU A 118 -2.67 9.84 -0.35
C LEU A 118 -2.05 10.43 -1.62
N THR A 119 -0.78 10.10 -1.89
CA THR A 119 0.03 10.62 -2.99
C THR A 119 0.70 9.49 -3.75
N PHE A 120 0.61 9.51 -5.08
CA PHE A 120 1.34 8.59 -5.95
C PHE A 120 2.76 9.12 -6.21
N GLY A 121 3.75 8.33 -5.81
CA GLY A 121 5.17 8.71 -5.81
C GLY A 121 5.65 9.33 -4.50
N CYS A 122 6.94 9.65 -4.45
CA CYS A 122 7.65 10.13 -3.26
C CYS A 122 8.76 11.11 -3.64
N SER A 123 8.76 12.30 -3.01
CA SER A 123 9.75 13.36 -3.23
C SER A 123 11.19 12.94 -2.88
N LYS A 124 11.34 11.95 -1.99
CA LYS A 124 12.66 11.52 -1.51
C LYS A 124 13.37 10.59 -2.50
N GLY A 125 12.63 9.68 -3.15
CA GLY A 125 13.18 8.73 -4.13
C GLY A 125 14.42 7.99 -3.64
N CYS A 126 14.40 7.48 -2.41
CA CYS A 126 15.54 6.79 -1.82
C CYS A 126 15.90 5.55 -2.66
N ALA A 127 17.18 5.41 -3.05
CA ALA A 127 17.68 4.22 -3.76
C ALA A 127 17.45 2.92 -2.97
N PHE A 128 17.21 3.07 -1.67
CA PHE A 128 17.02 2.01 -0.70
C PHE A 128 15.54 1.81 -0.29
N CYS A 129 14.59 2.36 -1.04
CA CYS A 129 13.17 2.24 -0.67
C CYS A 129 12.68 0.80 -0.84
N GLY A 130 12.38 0.08 0.25
CA GLY A 130 11.84 -1.29 0.18
C GLY A 130 10.44 -1.40 -0.47
N PHE A 131 9.73 -0.28 -0.59
CA PHE A 131 8.47 -0.17 -1.34
C PHE A 131 8.68 0.21 -2.82
N ASP A 132 9.92 0.48 -3.23
CA ASP A 132 10.30 0.98 -4.56
C ASP A 132 9.47 2.21 -4.99
N ALA A 133 9.25 3.14 -4.07
CA ALA A 133 8.48 4.35 -4.35
C ALA A 133 9.07 5.10 -5.54
N ILE A 134 8.21 5.44 -6.51
CA ILE A 134 8.60 6.23 -7.67
C ILE A 134 9.05 7.61 -7.20
N LYS A 135 10.20 8.09 -7.71
CA LYS A 135 10.72 9.41 -7.37
C LYS A 135 9.88 10.51 -7.99
N GLY A 136 9.50 11.49 -7.18
CA GLY A 136 8.66 12.61 -7.57
C GLY A 136 7.18 12.37 -7.26
N VAL A 137 6.47 13.44 -6.96
CA VAL A 137 5.02 13.42 -6.70
C VAL A 137 4.29 13.62 -8.02
N ARG A 138 3.37 12.70 -8.35
CA ARG A 138 2.68 12.68 -9.66
C ARG A 138 1.18 12.95 -9.55
N GLU A 139 0.58 12.48 -8.47
CA GLU A 139 -0.86 12.52 -8.29
C GLU A 139 -1.22 12.41 -6.81
N HIS A 140 -2.41 12.85 -6.44
CA HIS A 140 -2.94 12.72 -5.10
C HIS A 140 -4.45 12.45 -5.15
N ILE A 141 -4.98 11.85 -4.08
CA ILE A 141 -6.44 11.76 -3.90
C ILE A 141 -6.95 13.16 -3.49
N PRO A 142 -7.94 13.74 -4.19
CA PRO A 142 -8.52 15.02 -3.80
C PRO A 142 -9.02 15.04 -2.36
N TYR A 143 -8.77 16.14 -1.63
CA TYR A 143 -9.17 16.27 -0.24
C TYR A 143 -10.68 16.11 -0.05
N SER A 144 -11.51 16.75 -0.89
CA SER A 144 -12.97 16.62 -0.86
C SER A 144 -13.44 15.16 -0.90
N GLN A 145 -12.83 14.33 -1.75
CA GLN A 145 -13.17 12.90 -1.83
C GLN A 145 -12.77 12.16 -0.54
N LEU A 146 -11.60 12.45 0.04
CA LEU A 146 -11.20 11.90 1.33
C LEU A 146 -12.15 12.36 2.44
N ALA A 147 -12.57 13.63 2.45
CA ALA A 147 -13.53 14.17 3.40
C ALA A 147 -14.86 13.43 3.32
N ASN A 148 -15.41 13.23 2.13
CA ASN A 148 -16.65 12.46 1.93
C ASN A 148 -16.49 11.02 2.41
N MET A 149 -15.37 10.37 2.08
CA MET A 149 -15.08 9.01 2.50
C MET A 149 -15.01 8.89 4.03
N PHE A 150 -14.26 9.75 4.71
CA PHE A 150 -14.17 9.74 6.17
C PHE A 150 -15.50 10.08 6.83
N GLN A 151 -16.25 11.07 6.30
CA GLN A 151 -17.56 11.46 6.83
C GLN A 151 -18.59 10.32 6.73
N ARG A 152 -18.62 9.61 5.60
CA ARG A 152 -19.58 8.53 5.34
C ARG A 152 -19.19 7.21 5.99
N TYR A 153 -17.91 6.84 5.91
CA TYR A 153 -17.40 5.51 6.29
C TYR A 153 -16.39 5.53 7.44
N GLY A 154 -16.37 6.61 8.23
CA GLY A 154 -15.44 6.74 9.35
C GLY A 154 -15.55 5.58 10.34
N LYS A 155 -16.76 5.09 10.59
CA LYS A 155 -17.00 3.91 11.45
C LYS A 155 -16.36 2.65 10.89
N GLU A 156 -16.44 2.42 9.59
CA GLU A 156 -15.85 1.28 8.91
C GLU A 156 -14.33 1.39 8.92
N LEU A 157 -13.80 2.56 8.54
CA LEU A 157 -12.37 2.86 8.56
C LEU A 157 -11.75 2.71 9.96
N SER A 158 -12.52 2.96 11.03
CA SER A 158 -12.08 2.76 12.42
C SER A 158 -11.73 1.31 12.75
N LYS A 159 -12.29 0.32 12.02
CA LYS A 159 -11.94 -1.10 12.19
C LYS A 159 -10.58 -1.42 11.55
N GLY A 160 -10.27 -0.70 10.47
CA GLY A 160 -9.02 -0.82 9.73
C GLY A 160 -7.85 -0.10 10.39
N GLU A 161 -8.12 1.10 10.93
CA GLU A 161 -7.13 2.10 11.39
C GLU A 161 -6.02 2.32 10.35
N PRO A 162 -6.36 2.66 9.09
CA PRO A 162 -5.37 2.65 8.03
C PRO A 162 -4.27 3.70 8.22
N PHE A 163 -3.05 3.33 7.81
CA PHE A 163 -2.00 4.33 7.63
C PHE A 163 -2.35 5.24 6.45
N LEU A 164 -2.12 6.55 6.57
CA LEU A 164 -2.38 7.52 5.50
C LEU A 164 -1.17 7.71 4.57
N TYR A 165 -0.39 6.65 4.36
CA TYR A 165 0.70 6.62 3.40
C TYR A 165 0.99 5.19 2.98
N TRP A 166 1.51 5.03 1.76
CA TRP A 166 2.01 3.77 1.23
C TRP A 166 2.95 4.09 0.07
N ALA A 167 4.19 3.61 0.11
CA ALA A 167 5.19 3.94 -0.90
C ALA A 167 5.28 5.45 -1.23
N SER A 168 5.05 6.31 -0.23
CA SER A 168 5.00 7.77 -0.37
C SER A 168 5.55 8.46 0.88
N GLU A 169 5.93 9.73 0.75
CA GLU A 169 6.27 10.58 1.89
C GLU A 169 4.99 11.31 2.36
N PRO A 170 4.52 11.10 3.60
CA PRO A 170 3.32 11.75 4.11
C PRO A 170 3.28 13.28 3.90
N SER A 171 4.42 13.96 4.09
CA SER A 171 4.48 15.41 3.95
C SER A 171 4.35 15.93 2.52
N ASP A 172 4.34 15.04 1.51
CA ASP A 172 4.20 15.42 0.11
C ASP A 172 2.74 15.67 -0.29
N TYR A 173 1.78 15.28 0.55
CA TYR A 173 0.37 15.47 0.21
C TYR A 173 -0.02 16.95 0.26
N ALA A 174 -0.46 17.44 -0.89
CA ALA A 174 -1.04 18.77 -1.09
C ALA A 174 -2.17 18.66 -2.12
N SER A 175 -3.40 18.95 -1.69
CA SER A 175 -4.59 19.00 -2.54
C SER A 175 -5.14 20.40 -2.58
N LYS A 176 -5.20 20.99 -3.78
CA LYS A 176 -5.64 22.38 -3.95
C LYS A 176 -7.15 22.52 -3.73
N GLU A 177 -7.56 23.27 -2.70
CA GLU A 177 -8.97 23.59 -2.46
C GLU A 177 -9.17 25.09 -2.19
N GLY A 178 -9.63 25.82 -3.20
CA GLY A 178 -9.78 27.27 -3.10
C GLY A 178 -8.43 27.98 -3.21
N LEU A 179 -8.08 28.80 -2.20
CA LEU A 179 -6.87 29.63 -2.19
C LEU A 179 -5.69 28.98 -1.46
N GLU A 180 -5.94 27.95 -0.65
CA GLU A 180 -4.92 27.25 0.14
C GLU A 180 -4.92 25.76 -0.18
N ASP A 181 -3.77 25.13 -0.04
CA ASP A 181 -3.64 23.69 -0.21
C ASP A 181 -4.01 22.98 1.08
N ARG A 182 -4.83 21.93 0.96
CA ARG A 182 -5.06 20.95 2.02
C ARG A 182 -3.88 20.01 2.11
N THR A 183 -3.39 19.79 3.31
CA THR A 183 -2.17 19.05 3.60
C THR A 183 -2.48 17.71 4.26
N TYR A 184 -1.43 16.93 4.54
CA TYR A 184 -1.56 15.69 5.31
C TYR A 184 -2.21 15.93 6.68
N GLU A 185 -1.92 17.07 7.32
CA GLU A 185 -2.49 17.44 8.63
C GLU A 185 -4.02 17.52 8.56
N ASP A 186 -4.58 18.12 7.50
CA ASP A 186 -6.02 18.20 7.29
C ASP A 186 -6.65 16.80 7.14
N VAL A 187 -6.03 15.90 6.35
CA VAL A 187 -6.54 14.52 6.17
C VAL A 187 -6.41 13.72 7.46
N HIS A 188 -5.33 13.93 8.22
CA HIS A 188 -5.14 13.32 9.52
C HIS A 188 -6.26 13.72 10.50
N GLU A 189 -6.70 14.98 10.47
CA GLU A 189 -7.81 15.47 11.29
C GLU A 189 -9.14 14.81 10.89
N LEU A 190 -9.38 14.51 9.60
CA LEU A 190 -10.55 13.73 9.17
C LEU A 190 -10.58 12.35 9.84
N ALA A 191 -9.44 11.66 9.89
CA ALA A 191 -9.33 10.35 10.55
C ALA A 191 -9.64 10.42 12.04
N VAL A 192 -9.08 11.42 12.74
CA VAL A 192 -9.34 11.63 14.18
C VAL A 192 -10.81 11.96 14.42
N GLN A 193 -11.38 12.86 13.62
CA GLN A 193 -12.73 13.38 13.83
C GLN A 193 -13.81 12.35 13.48
N TYR A 194 -13.71 11.69 12.33
CA TYR A 194 -14.80 10.85 11.82
C TYR A 194 -14.57 9.35 12.03
N ALA A 195 -13.32 8.90 12.13
CA ALA A 195 -12.98 7.50 12.35
C ALA A 195 -12.44 7.21 13.75
N GLY A 196 -12.20 8.24 14.57
CA GLY A 196 -11.87 8.07 15.98
C GLY A 196 -10.51 7.42 16.26
N TYR A 197 -9.59 7.40 15.28
CA TYR A 197 -8.22 6.91 15.44
C TYR A 197 -7.21 7.97 15.03
N ASP A 198 -5.97 7.83 15.50
CA ASP A 198 -4.87 8.74 15.17
C ASP A 198 -3.86 7.98 14.29
N PRO A 199 -3.77 8.28 12.99
CA PRO A 199 -2.88 7.57 12.09
C PRO A 199 -1.42 7.59 12.56
N GLY A 200 -0.79 6.42 12.59
CA GLY A 200 0.67 6.32 12.73
C GLY A 200 1.36 6.98 11.53
N VAL A 201 2.49 7.66 11.77
CA VAL A 201 3.21 8.39 10.72
C VAL A 201 4.69 8.05 10.76
N THR A 202 5.24 7.66 9.61
CA THR A 202 6.69 7.56 9.39
C THR A 202 7.07 8.46 8.23
N SER A 203 7.99 9.40 8.45
CA SER A 203 8.37 10.42 7.48
C SER A 203 9.89 10.59 7.41
N PHE A 204 10.40 10.97 6.24
CA PHE A 204 11.78 11.38 6.00
C PHE A 204 11.87 12.89 5.68
N ASN A 205 10.84 13.68 6.03
CA ASN A 205 10.92 15.14 6.04
C ASN A 205 11.54 15.63 7.35
N LEU A 206 12.84 15.85 7.31
CA LEU A 206 13.68 16.09 8.49
C LEU A 206 14.08 17.56 8.64
N THR A 207 13.58 18.44 7.76
CA THR A 207 14.02 19.84 7.64
C THR A 207 12.89 20.83 7.86
N ASP A 208 11.64 20.46 7.54
CA ASP A 208 10.49 21.35 7.71
C ASP A 208 10.08 21.45 9.18
N LYS A 209 10.20 22.65 9.75
CA LYS A 209 9.81 22.93 11.14
C LYS A 209 8.30 22.74 11.36
N LYS A 210 7.44 23.18 10.45
CA LYS A 210 5.99 23.02 10.58
C LYS A 210 5.62 21.54 10.65
N TRP A 211 6.25 20.72 9.81
CA TRP A 211 6.06 19.28 9.82
C TRP A 211 6.55 18.63 11.13
N ILE A 212 7.75 19.00 11.62
CA ILE A 212 8.27 18.50 12.89
C ILE A 212 7.35 18.89 14.05
N ASP A 213 6.81 20.11 14.04
CA ASP A 213 5.84 20.58 15.03
C ASP A 213 4.55 19.77 14.99
N PHE A 214 4.01 19.50 13.81
CA PHE A 214 2.86 18.62 13.63
C PHE A 214 3.15 17.22 14.21
N MET A 215 4.30 16.62 13.88
CA MET A 215 4.69 15.31 14.37
C MET A 215 4.85 15.27 15.90
N ALA A 216 5.31 16.36 16.51
CA ALA A 216 5.47 16.49 17.97
C ALA A 216 4.17 16.88 18.70
N ARG A 217 3.12 17.31 17.99
CA ARG A 217 1.84 17.69 18.57
C ARG A 217 0.97 16.47 18.78
N LYS A 218 0.36 16.34 19.96
CA LYS A 218 -0.65 15.31 20.22
C LYS A 218 -1.99 15.77 19.65
N THR A 219 -2.49 15.08 18.61
CA THR A 219 -3.73 15.42 17.88
C THR A 219 -4.97 14.73 18.42
N SER A 220 -4.81 13.66 19.20
CA SER A 220 -5.93 12.89 19.75
C SER A 220 -5.72 12.50 21.22
N ALA A 221 -6.70 11.85 21.85
CA ALA A 221 -6.49 11.25 23.17
C ALA A 221 -5.55 10.03 23.14
N TYR A 222 -5.47 9.36 21.98
CA TYR A 222 -4.75 8.11 21.77
C TYR A 222 -3.23 8.34 21.71
N ARG A 223 -2.45 7.27 21.88
CA ARG A 223 -0.99 7.30 21.72
C ARG A 223 -0.64 6.59 20.42
N THR A 224 0.07 7.27 19.52
CA THR A 224 0.36 6.73 18.20
C THR A 224 1.83 6.88 17.86
N GLY A 225 2.31 6.05 16.95
CA GLY A 225 3.71 6.07 16.55
C GLY A 225 3.98 7.23 15.59
N ARG A 226 4.67 8.27 16.07
CA ARG A 226 5.26 9.31 15.22
C ARG A 226 6.75 9.07 15.06
N ARG A 227 7.18 8.83 13.83
CA ARG A 227 8.54 8.40 13.51
C ARG A 227 9.13 9.29 12.43
N LEU A 228 10.34 9.78 12.68
CA LEU A 228 11.20 10.33 11.65
C LEU A 228 12.23 9.27 11.29
N SER A 229 12.23 8.84 10.03
CA SER A 229 13.23 7.93 9.51
C SER A 229 14.55 8.69 9.38
N VAL A 230 15.59 8.19 10.02
CA VAL A 230 16.96 8.74 10.00
C VAL A 230 17.94 7.74 9.38
N PHE A 231 17.41 6.87 8.54
CA PHE A 231 18.15 5.83 7.86
C PHE A 231 19.30 6.42 7.02
N GLY A 232 20.50 5.87 7.19
CA GLY A 232 21.69 6.35 6.46
C GLY A 232 22.15 7.77 6.82
N MET A 233 21.63 8.36 7.90
CA MET A 233 22.00 9.70 8.34
C MET A 233 23.35 9.70 9.06
N LYS A 234 24.21 10.69 8.76
CA LYS A 234 25.47 10.94 9.49
C LYS A 234 25.20 11.44 10.92
N GLU A 235 26.05 11.06 11.87
CA GLU A 235 25.88 11.37 13.30
C GLU A 235 25.71 12.86 13.61
N GLU A 236 26.51 13.74 12.99
CA GLU A 236 26.39 15.19 13.19
C GLU A 236 25.00 15.73 12.81
N LYS A 237 24.45 15.26 11.67
CA LYS A 237 23.09 15.63 11.22
C LYS A 237 22.02 15.05 12.14
N LEU A 238 22.28 13.87 12.71
CA LEU A 238 21.37 13.22 13.64
C LEU A 238 21.25 13.99 14.95
N GLN A 239 22.37 14.47 15.49
CA GLN A 239 22.39 15.31 16.69
C GLN A 239 21.64 16.63 16.48
N ALA A 240 21.86 17.28 15.33
CA ALA A 240 21.13 18.50 14.96
C ALA A 240 19.62 18.25 14.80
N LEU A 241 19.20 17.09 14.28
CA LEU A 241 17.78 16.72 14.22
C LEU A 241 17.21 16.43 15.62
N GLN A 242 17.96 15.74 16.49
CA GLN A 242 17.55 15.50 17.88
C GLN A 242 17.28 16.80 18.63
N HIS A 243 18.12 17.80 18.45
CA HIS A 243 17.93 19.12 19.04
C HIS A 243 16.62 19.75 18.59
N ARG A 244 16.40 19.84 17.27
CA ARG A 244 15.19 20.44 16.68
C ARG A 244 13.89 19.76 17.10
N VAL A 245 13.90 18.42 17.21
CA VAL A 245 12.75 17.67 17.71
C VAL A 245 12.46 18.01 19.17
N ARG A 246 13.50 18.09 20.02
CA ARG A 246 13.33 18.47 21.44
C ARG A 246 12.82 19.90 21.59
N GLU A 247 13.40 20.85 20.84
CA GLU A 247 12.93 22.24 20.82
C GLU A 247 11.44 22.31 20.48
N SER A 248 11.01 21.58 19.44
CA SER A 248 9.60 21.53 19.02
C SER A 248 8.70 20.93 20.11
N GLU A 249 9.12 19.82 20.74
CA GLU A 249 8.39 19.22 21.87
C GLU A 249 8.28 20.16 23.08
N GLU A 250 9.31 20.97 23.36
CA GLU A 250 9.34 21.95 24.43
C GLU A 250 8.45 23.17 24.12
N GLU A 251 8.58 23.76 22.94
CA GLU A 251 7.74 24.88 22.47
C GLU A 251 6.25 24.54 22.54
N ILE A 252 5.87 23.32 22.11
CA ILE A 252 4.48 22.85 22.19
C ILE A 252 4.01 22.80 23.64
N LYS A 253 4.83 22.28 24.57
CA LYS A 253 4.49 22.27 26.01
C LYS A 253 4.36 23.68 26.58
N PHE A 254 5.28 24.59 26.25
CA PHE A 254 5.23 25.98 26.71
C PHE A 254 4.00 26.73 26.18
N SER A 255 3.52 26.38 24.98
CA SER A 255 2.28 26.93 24.42
C SER A 255 0.99 26.40 25.07
N GLY A 256 1.09 25.53 26.08
CA GLY A 256 -0.05 24.89 26.75
C GLY A 256 -0.69 23.74 25.96
N LYS A 257 -0.12 23.38 24.80
CA LYS A 257 -0.56 22.24 23.99
C LYS A 257 0.06 20.93 24.50
N LYS A 258 -0.63 19.81 24.25
CA LYS A 258 -0.09 18.49 24.58
C LYS A 258 0.94 18.08 23.52
N ALA A 259 2.18 17.88 23.94
CA ALA A 259 3.22 17.29 23.12
C ALA A 259 3.16 15.75 23.18
N GLN A 260 3.61 15.11 22.11
CA GLN A 260 3.94 13.69 22.05
C GLN A 260 5.39 13.50 21.61
N ARG A 261 5.95 12.34 21.93
CA ARG A 261 7.34 12.03 21.61
C ARG A 261 7.47 11.62 20.14
N VAL A 262 8.40 12.25 19.42
CA VAL A 262 8.79 11.82 18.08
C VAL A 262 9.97 10.85 18.16
N SER A 263 9.81 9.66 17.58
CA SER A 263 10.87 8.64 17.56
C SER A 263 11.76 8.81 16.34
N LEU A 264 13.08 8.89 16.54
CA LEU A 264 14.04 8.81 15.44
C LEU A 264 14.35 7.34 15.15
N PHE A 265 13.84 6.82 14.03
CA PHE A 265 13.90 5.40 13.68
C PHE A 265 14.90 5.15 12.55
N GLY A 266 15.64 4.04 12.57
CA GLY A 266 16.61 3.73 11.51
C GLY A 266 18.07 4.03 11.85
N LYS A 267 18.39 4.54 13.06
CA LYS A 267 19.77 4.89 13.47
C LYS A 267 20.74 3.70 13.44
N GLU A 268 20.25 2.55 13.89
CA GLU A 268 21.03 1.32 14.06
C GLU A 268 20.95 0.40 12.83
N TYR A 269 20.19 0.80 11.80
CA TYR A 269 19.88 -0.06 10.67
C TYR A 269 20.70 0.34 9.44
N LYS A 270 21.26 -0.65 8.76
CA LYS A 270 21.86 -0.52 7.43
C LYS A 270 20.87 -1.00 6.38
N HIS A 271 20.97 -0.46 5.16
CA HIS A 271 20.05 -0.88 4.10
C HIS A 271 20.26 -2.35 3.81
N VAL A 272 19.14 -3.07 3.68
CA VAL A 272 19.15 -4.47 3.31
C VAL A 272 18.85 -4.53 1.82
N LYS A 273 19.85 -4.99 1.07
CA LYS A 273 19.65 -5.46 -0.30
C LYS A 273 18.82 -6.76 -0.28
N GLY A 274 18.30 -7.22 -1.41
CA GLY A 274 17.44 -8.40 -1.43
C GLY A 274 15.93 -8.10 -1.27
N MET A 275 15.49 -6.84 -1.42
CA MET A 275 14.07 -6.47 -1.40
C MET A 275 13.74 -5.45 -2.48
N GLY A 276 12.55 -5.58 -3.07
CA GLY A 276 12.12 -4.68 -4.14
C GLY A 276 13.08 -4.77 -5.33
N LYS A 277 13.46 -3.63 -5.91
CA LYS A 277 14.43 -3.58 -7.03
C LYS A 277 15.79 -4.17 -6.70
N THR A 278 16.19 -4.12 -5.43
CA THR A 278 17.48 -4.67 -4.99
C THR A 278 17.46 -6.19 -4.83
N PHE A 279 16.33 -6.86 -5.06
CA PHE A 279 16.21 -8.32 -5.00
C PHE A 279 17.06 -9.00 -6.08
N GLU A 280 17.11 -8.44 -7.30
CA GLU A 280 17.83 -9.05 -8.42
C GLU A 280 19.34 -8.83 -8.38
N GLU A 281 19.83 -7.97 -7.48
CA GLU A 281 21.26 -7.67 -7.33
C GLU A 281 22.02 -8.71 -6.48
N GLU A 282 21.33 -9.72 -5.91
CA GLU A 282 21.95 -10.70 -5.01
C GLU A 282 22.09 -12.10 -5.64
N GLU A 283 23.33 -12.59 -5.69
CA GLU A 283 23.67 -13.94 -6.18
C GLU A 283 23.36 -15.05 -5.15
N ASP A 284 23.21 -14.71 -3.86
CA ASP A 284 23.04 -15.66 -2.76
C ASP A 284 21.80 -15.35 -1.90
N VAL A 285 20.70 -16.06 -2.17
CA VAL A 285 19.35 -15.80 -1.61
C VAL A 285 19.16 -16.39 -0.20
N GLU A 286 20.20 -17.04 0.37
CA GLU A 286 20.07 -17.73 1.67
C GLU A 286 19.97 -16.77 2.86
N ASP A 287 20.55 -15.57 2.75
CA ASP A 287 20.58 -14.53 3.80
C ASP A 287 19.54 -13.41 3.60
N VAL A 288 18.75 -13.44 2.52
CA VAL A 288 17.71 -12.43 2.22
C VAL A 288 16.63 -12.45 3.32
N PRO A 289 16.22 -11.28 3.85
CA PRO A 289 15.06 -11.18 4.73
C PRO A 289 13.85 -11.85 4.09
N LYS A 290 13.32 -12.89 4.74
CA LYS A 290 12.14 -13.61 4.22
C LYS A 290 10.83 -12.84 4.48
N ALA A 291 10.89 -11.61 4.97
CA ALA A 291 9.74 -10.82 5.41
C ALA A 291 9.44 -9.75 4.37
N GLY A 292 8.21 -9.73 3.85
CA GLY A 292 7.76 -8.62 3.03
C GLY A 292 7.81 -7.28 3.75
N ILE A 293 7.97 -6.20 2.98
CA ILE A 293 8.02 -4.83 3.50
C ILE A 293 6.67 -4.38 4.10
N ALA A 294 5.59 -4.99 3.63
CA ALA A 294 4.24 -4.72 4.06
C ALA A 294 3.93 -5.43 5.39
N CYS A 295 3.40 -4.67 6.34
CA CYS A 295 3.04 -5.17 7.67
C CYS A 295 1.57 -5.61 7.79
N VAL A 296 0.81 -5.55 6.70
CA VAL A 296 -0.64 -5.64 6.72
C VAL A 296 -1.17 -6.44 5.54
N ASP A 297 -2.14 -7.30 5.82
CA ASP A 297 -3.08 -7.80 4.82
C ASP A 297 -4.30 -6.87 4.80
N GLY A 298 -5.08 -6.88 3.72
CA GLY A 298 -6.33 -6.11 3.63
C GLY A 298 -6.42 -5.30 2.34
N VAL A 299 -6.99 -4.11 2.42
CA VAL A 299 -7.20 -3.24 1.26
C VAL A 299 -6.25 -2.03 1.28
N LEU A 300 -5.68 -1.73 0.11
CA LEU A 300 -4.94 -0.50 -0.18
C LEU A 300 -5.73 0.36 -1.15
N LEU A 301 -5.96 1.61 -0.77
CA LEU A 301 -6.49 2.65 -1.65
C LEU A 301 -5.34 3.55 -2.13
N THR A 302 -5.26 3.82 -3.43
CA THR A 302 -4.29 4.76 -4.02
C THR A 302 -4.99 5.75 -4.96
N PRO A 303 -4.31 6.79 -5.46
CA PRO A 303 -4.90 7.70 -6.44
C PRO A 303 -5.22 7.03 -7.78
N ARG A 304 -4.69 5.82 -8.04
CA ARG A 304 -4.81 5.13 -9.32
C ARG A 304 -5.49 3.76 -9.24
N GLY A 305 -5.90 3.32 -8.05
CA GLY A 305 -6.56 2.02 -7.91
C GLY A 305 -6.88 1.62 -6.47
N LEU A 306 -7.71 0.59 -6.38
CA LEU A 306 -8.05 -0.12 -5.16
C LEU A 306 -7.50 -1.54 -5.25
N PHE A 307 -6.77 -1.99 -4.25
CA PHE A 307 -6.05 -3.26 -4.28
C PHE A 307 -6.33 -4.08 -3.02
N ASN A 308 -6.33 -5.40 -3.16
CA ASN A 308 -6.10 -6.28 -2.02
C ASN A 308 -4.58 -6.48 -1.83
N LEU A 309 -4.19 -6.65 -0.58
CA LEU A 309 -2.84 -6.92 -0.11
C LEU A 309 -2.82 -8.24 0.67
N PHE A 310 -1.82 -9.06 0.40
CA PHE A 310 -1.54 -10.27 1.16
C PHE A 310 -0.04 -10.48 1.33
N VAL A 311 0.46 -10.39 2.56
CA VAL A 311 1.89 -10.49 2.87
C VAL A 311 2.35 -11.94 2.77
N ILE A 312 3.42 -12.15 2.00
CA ILE A 312 4.08 -13.44 1.76
C ILE A 312 5.61 -13.28 1.81
N PRO A 313 6.39 -14.37 1.75
CA PRO A 313 7.83 -14.25 1.73
C PRO A 313 8.31 -13.56 0.46
N ILE A 314 9.41 -12.82 0.57
CA ILE A 314 10.11 -12.27 -0.60
C ILE A 314 10.53 -13.42 -1.53
N SER A 315 10.30 -13.22 -2.82
CA SER A 315 10.70 -14.14 -3.88
C SER A 315 10.84 -13.38 -5.20
N ARG A 316 11.38 -14.03 -6.24
CA ARG A 316 11.45 -13.42 -7.58
C ARG A 316 10.08 -12.98 -8.12
N GLU A 317 9.04 -13.73 -7.79
CA GLU A 317 7.67 -13.44 -8.19
C GLU A 317 7.07 -12.29 -7.35
N TYR A 318 7.48 -12.17 -6.08
CA TYR A 318 6.98 -11.20 -5.11
C TYR A 318 8.15 -10.52 -4.38
N PRO A 319 8.88 -9.64 -5.07
CA PRO A 319 10.14 -9.07 -4.59
C PRO A 319 9.97 -8.14 -3.39
N GLN A 320 8.74 -7.66 -3.14
CA GLN A 320 8.38 -6.87 -1.96
C GLN A 320 7.75 -7.72 -0.84
N GLY A 321 7.61 -9.03 -1.05
CA GLY A 321 6.95 -9.96 -0.13
C GLY A 321 5.48 -9.64 0.08
N VAL A 322 4.79 -9.23 -0.98
CA VAL A 322 3.36 -8.96 -0.96
C VAL A 322 2.74 -9.37 -2.29
N ILE A 323 1.63 -10.10 -2.21
CA ILE A 323 0.69 -10.22 -3.33
C ILE A 323 -0.17 -8.97 -3.29
N ILE A 324 -0.17 -8.25 -4.41
CA ILE A 324 -1.00 -7.07 -4.59
C ILE A 324 -1.74 -7.17 -5.90
N THR A 325 -3.05 -7.01 -5.82
CA THR A 325 -3.92 -7.27 -6.97
C THR A 325 -5.08 -6.27 -6.97
N PRO A 326 -5.38 -5.64 -8.12
CA PRO A 326 -6.53 -4.74 -8.22
C PRO A 326 -7.83 -5.46 -7.83
N LEU A 327 -8.65 -4.78 -7.03
CA LEU A 327 -10.00 -5.25 -6.70
C LEU A 327 -10.95 -4.81 -7.82
N GLU A 328 -11.37 -5.76 -8.66
CA GLU A 328 -12.20 -5.49 -9.82
C GLU A 328 -13.68 -5.48 -9.51
N LYS A 329 -14.11 -6.44 -8.69
CA LYS A 329 -15.50 -6.63 -8.28
C LYS A 329 -15.52 -7.39 -6.98
N ILE A 330 -16.69 -7.50 -6.36
CA ILE A 330 -16.92 -8.44 -5.26
C ILE A 330 -18.05 -9.35 -5.72
N SER A 331 -17.68 -10.56 -6.17
CA SER A 331 -18.64 -11.56 -6.67
C SER A 331 -19.04 -12.54 -5.56
N ASP A 332 -19.97 -13.44 -5.88
CA ASP A 332 -20.36 -14.56 -5.00
C ASP A 332 -19.65 -15.87 -5.37
N ASP A 333 -18.68 -15.84 -6.30
CA ASP A 333 -18.07 -17.10 -6.70
C ASP A 333 -17.28 -17.69 -5.52
N PRO A 334 -17.43 -18.99 -5.26
CA PRO A 334 -16.84 -19.60 -4.08
C PRO A 334 -15.31 -19.56 -4.12
N VAL A 335 -14.70 -19.57 -2.93
CA VAL A 335 -13.26 -19.78 -2.74
C VAL A 335 -13.03 -21.26 -2.45
N LYS A 336 -12.07 -21.89 -3.12
CA LYS A 336 -11.79 -23.33 -3.00
C LYS A 336 -10.32 -23.61 -2.78
N SER A 337 -10.04 -24.76 -2.17
CA SER A 337 -8.69 -25.32 -2.16
C SER A 337 -8.18 -25.53 -3.59
N GLY A 338 -6.96 -25.10 -3.85
CA GLY A 338 -6.32 -25.09 -5.16
C GLY A 338 -6.41 -23.75 -5.90
N ASP A 339 -7.29 -22.83 -5.47
CA ASP A 339 -7.41 -21.52 -6.10
C ASP A 339 -6.10 -20.72 -5.93
N GLU A 340 -5.74 -19.98 -6.97
CA GLU A 340 -4.68 -18.96 -6.90
C GLU A 340 -5.23 -17.72 -6.19
N LEU A 341 -4.59 -17.30 -5.11
CA LEU A 341 -5.08 -16.22 -4.26
C LEU A 341 -5.21 -14.90 -5.02
N ARG A 342 -4.32 -14.62 -5.99
CA ARG A 342 -4.44 -13.44 -6.87
C ARG A 342 -5.82 -13.37 -7.53
N GLU A 343 -6.27 -14.48 -8.11
CA GLU A 343 -7.57 -14.55 -8.78
C GLU A 343 -8.73 -14.37 -7.81
N VAL A 344 -8.61 -14.94 -6.61
CA VAL A 344 -9.58 -14.72 -5.53
C VAL A 344 -9.61 -13.23 -5.13
N MET A 345 -8.45 -12.60 -4.97
CA MET A 345 -8.29 -11.19 -4.58
C MET A 345 -8.82 -10.20 -5.62
N ARG A 346 -8.99 -10.58 -6.88
CA ARG A 346 -9.63 -9.73 -7.91
C ARG A 346 -11.13 -9.58 -7.70
N ARG A 347 -11.75 -10.57 -7.04
CA ARG A 347 -13.21 -10.72 -6.94
C ARG A 347 -13.76 -10.82 -5.52
N SER A 348 -12.93 -10.57 -4.51
CA SER A 348 -13.27 -10.67 -3.09
C SER A 348 -12.41 -9.71 -2.26
N VAL A 349 -12.76 -9.49 -0.99
CA VAL A 349 -11.99 -8.63 -0.07
C VAL A 349 -11.20 -9.50 0.90
N VAL A 350 -9.89 -9.31 0.95
CA VAL A 350 -9.04 -9.87 2.01
C VAL A 350 -9.29 -9.09 3.28
N GLU A 351 -9.54 -9.78 4.39
CA GLU A 351 -9.76 -9.10 5.65
C GLU A 351 -8.49 -8.53 6.23
N GLY A 352 -8.62 -7.34 6.81
CA GLY A 352 -7.47 -6.57 7.26
C GLY A 352 -6.90 -7.10 8.57
N GLU A 353 -5.68 -7.63 8.52
CA GLU A 353 -4.94 -8.10 9.69
C GLU A 353 -3.49 -7.57 9.68
N TYR A 354 -2.93 -7.31 10.87
CA TYR A 354 -1.50 -7.01 11.00
C TYR A 354 -0.70 -8.31 10.89
N SER A 355 0.08 -8.43 9.82
CA SER A 355 0.83 -9.62 9.43
C SER A 355 2.08 -9.88 10.27
N HIS A 356 2.39 -9.02 11.25
CA HIS A 356 3.55 -9.16 12.13
C HIS A 356 3.15 -9.53 13.55
N ALA A 357 3.15 -10.83 13.86
CA ALA A 357 3.47 -11.32 15.18
C ALA A 357 4.97 -11.66 15.21
N GLY A 358 5.82 -10.72 15.65
CA GLY A 358 7.26 -10.97 15.77
C GLY A 358 8.07 -9.69 15.90
N ALA A 359 8.42 -9.34 17.13
CA ALA A 359 9.22 -8.18 17.46
C ALA A 359 10.68 -8.36 17.02
N ILE A 360 11.31 -7.23 16.67
CA ILE A 360 12.76 -7.09 16.46
C ILE A 360 13.49 -7.46 17.76
N SER A 361 14.42 -8.41 17.72
CA SER A 361 15.43 -8.58 18.76
C SER A 361 16.49 -7.48 18.61
N LYS A 362 16.77 -6.69 19.65
CA LYS A 362 17.90 -5.75 19.64
C LYS A 362 19.20 -6.54 19.42
N GLY A 363 19.98 -6.17 18.40
CA GLY A 363 21.32 -6.72 18.14
C GLY A 363 21.40 -7.78 17.05
N GLU A 364 20.29 -8.18 16.43
CA GLU A 364 20.34 -8.93 15.16
C GLU A 364 20.56 -7.96 13.99
N GLU A 365 21.46 -8.30 13.06
CA GLU A 365 21.73 -7.47 11.87
C GLU A 365 20.51 -7.40 10.94
N PHE A 366 19.57 -8.36 11.03
CA PHE A 366 18.45 -8.49 10.10
C PHE A 366 17.16 -8.97 10.75
N GLN A 367 16.04 -8.59 10.15
CA GLN A 367 14.72 -9.15 10.45
C GLN A 367 14.61 -10.55 9.82
N ARG A 368 14.59 -11.60 10.64
CA ARG A 368 14.08 -12.90 10.20
C ARG A 368 12.56 -12.87 10.18
N TYR A 369 11.95 -13.23 9.04
CA TYR A 369 10.52 -13.48 9.00
C TYR A 369 10.20 -14.73 9.82
N PHE A 370 9.46 -14.54 10.91
CA PHE A 370 8.93 -15.65 11.71
C PHE A 370 7.50 -16.03 11.31
N GLY A 371 6.95 -15.41 10.27
CA GLY A 371 5.60 -15.74 9.81
C GLY A 371 5.56 -17.21 9.39
N ARG A 372 4.61 -17.94 9.97
CA ARG A 372 4.45 -19.37 9.72
C ARG A 372 3.60 -19.55 8.48
N PHE A 373 4.11 -20.33 7.53
CA PHE A 373 3.32 -20.85 6.43
C PHE A 373 2.91 -22.31 6.70
N PRO A 374 1.68 -22.70 6.34
CA PRO A 374 0.70 -21.89 5.63
C PRO A 374 0.07 -20.81 6.54
N LYS A 375 -0.18 -19.65 5.94
CA LYS A 375 -0.72 -18.47 6.63
C LYS A 375 -2.23 -18.51 6.56
N LYS A 376 -2.90 -18.35 7.71
CA LYS A 376 -4.35 -18.25 7.76
C LYS A 376 -4.77 -16.82 7.46
N ALA A 377 -5.88 -16.68 6.75
CA ALA A 377 -6.54 -15.40 6.54
C ALA A 377 -8.03 -15.59 6.35
N LYS A 378 -8.74 -14.47 6.28
CA LYS A 378 -10.15 -14.44 5.96
C LYS A 378 -10.38 -13.68 4.66
N VAL A 379 -11.30 -14.20 3.86
CA VAL A 379 -11.69 -13.63 2.58
C VAL A 379 -13.20 -13.50 2.54
N SER A 380 -13.69 -12.32 2.20
CA SER A 380 -15.11 -12.00 2.10
C SER A 380 -15.51 -11.84 0.63
N THR A 381 -16.45 -12.67 0.18
CA THR A 381 -17.19 -12.50 -1.07
C THR A 381 -18.46 -11.66 -0.80
N ALA A 382 -19.30 -11.40 -1.81
CA ALA A 382 -20.47 -10.53 -1.60
C ALA A 382 -21.48 -11.09 -0.57
N GLN A 383 -21.61 -12.41 -0.48
CA GLN A 383 -22.52 -13.09 0.45
C GLN A 383 -21.85 -13.97 1.50
N GLN A 384 -20.60 -14.40 1.27
CA GLN A 384 -19.97 -15.43 2.09
C GLN A 384 -18.62 -14.99 2.63
N ARG A 385 -18.23 -15.56 3.77
CA ARG A 385 -16.95 -15.31 4.42
C ARG A 385 -16.22 -16.63 4.56
N TYR A 386 -14.95 -16.66 4.21
CA TYR A 386 -14.14 -17.86 4.17
C TYR A 386 -12.94 -17.72 5.08
N SER A 387 -12.61 -18.77 5.84
CA SER A 387 -11.29 -18.94 6.44
C SER A 387 -10.44 -19.76 5.48
N VAL A 388 -9.34 -19.17 5.02
CA VAL A 388 -8.42 -19.79 4.07
C VAL A 388 -7.05 -19.99 4.70
N SER A 389 -6.36 -21.04 4.27
CA SER A 389 -4.96 -21.31 4.58
C SER A 389 -4.16 -21.22 3.29
N VAL A 390 -3.21 -20.28 3.20
CA VAL A 390 -2.49 -19.95 1.97
C VAL A 390 -1.02 -20.36 2.10
N ASP A 391 -0.45 -20.96 1.06
CA ASP A 391 0.97 -21.28 1.04
C ASP A 391 1.86 -20.06 0.71
N LYS A 392 3.18 -20.26 0.73
CA LYS A 392 4.16 -19.21 0.46
C LYS A 392 4.20 -18.72 -1.00
N TYR A 393 3.45 -19.38 -1.90
CA TYR A 393 3.37 -19.07 -3.32
C TYR A 393 2.04 -18.40 -3.68
N GLY A 394 1.12 -18.26 -2.72
CA GLY A 394 -0.19 -17.66 -2.95
C GLY A 394 -1.26 -18.65 -3.38
N TYR A 395 -1.15 -19.95 -3.09
CA TYR A 395 -2.23 -20.90 -3.35
C TYR A 395 -3.02 -21.22 -2.09
N VAL A 396 -4.34 -21.31 -2.24
CA VAL A 396 -5.25 -21.74 -1.16
C VAL A 396 -5.08 -23.24 -0.95
N LEU A 397 -4.57 -23.65 0.21
CA LEU A 397 -4.43 -25.06 0.59
C LEU A 397 -5.73 -25.60 1.20
N GLU A 398 -6.31 -24.85 2.14
CA GLU A 398 -7.55 -25.20 2.83
C GLU A 398 -8.52 -24.02 2.77
N CYS A 399 -9.80 -24.32 2.62
CA CYS A 399 -10.87 -23.34 2.64
C CYS A 399 -12.05 -23.87 3.47
N LYS A 400 -12.55 -23.03 4.39
CA LYS A 400 -13.74 -23.32 5.20
C LYS A 400 -14.67 -22.13 5.15
N LEU A 401 -15.94 -22.38 4.83
CA LEU A 401 -16.98 -21.36 4.98
C LEU A 401 -17.14 -21.03 6.47
N ILE A 402 -17.15 -19.75 6.78
CA ILE A 402 -17.48 -19.25 8.11
C ILE A 402 -19.00 -19.08 8.12
N GLU A 403 -19.71 -20.05 8.71
CA GLU A 403 -21.15 -19.93 8.96
C GLU A 403 -21.37 -18.68 9.81
N SER A 404 -22.27 -17.81 9.35
CA SER A 404 -22.48 -16.46 9.88
C SER A 404 -22.34 -16.38 11.40
N ASP A 405 -21.48 -15.48 11.88
CA ASP A 405 -21.45 -15.09 13.29
C ASP A 405 -22.81 -14.48 13.65
N GLY A 406 -23.66 -15.28 14.29
CA GLY A 406 -24.87 -14.81 14.96
C GLY A 406 -24.55 -13.95 16.19
N GLU A 407 -23.29 -13.85 16.62
CA GLU A 407 -22.88 -13.13 17.83
C GLU A 407 -21.42 -12.62 17.70
N ASN A 408 -21.14 -11.46 18.32
CA ASN A 408 -19.82 -10.84 18.56
C ASN A 408 -19.32 -9.70 17.65
N LEU A 409 -20.14 -8.63 17.54
CA LEU A 409 -19.65 -7.27 17.27
C LEU A 409 -19.62 -6.36 18.52
N THR A 410 -19.52 -6.92 19.72
CA THR A 410 -19.36 -6.14 20.96
C THR A 410 -18.55 -6.92 21.97
N THR A 411 -17.26 -6.58 22.10
CA THR A 411 -16.57 -6.23 23.35
C THR A 411 -15.07 -6.16 23.06
N VAL A 412 -14.58 -4.94 22.80
CA VAL A 412 -13.19 -4.61 23.12
C VAL A 412 -13.17 -4.44 24.64
N GLU A 413 -12.57 -5.41 25.35
CA GLU A 413 -12.23 -5.21 26.75
C GLU A 413 -11.21 -4.06 26.86
N LYS A 414 -11.45 -3.19 27.83
CA LYS A 414 -10.80 -1.89 28.07
C LYS A 414 -9.29 -1.98 28.35
#